data_AF-A0A1E1W569-F1
#
_entry.id   AF-A0A1E1W569-F1
#
_cell.length_a   1.000
_cell.length_b   1.000
_cell.length_c   1.000
_cell.angle_alpha   90.00
_cell.angle_beta   90.00
_cell.angle_gamma   90.00
#
_symmetry.space_group_name_H-M   'P 1'
#
loop_
_entity.id
_entity.type
_entity.pdbx_description
1 polymer ?
#
loop_
_entity_poly.entity_id
_entity_poly.type
_entity_poly.pdbx_seq_one_letter_code
_entity_poly.pdbx_strand_id
1 'polypeptide(L)'
;FLSFPANYAIPNMPHLKEEVRIACALINAFGKRVTDYPLVNEIINDIYLKHDAPNYLCEFVIQNNLNQRRAAFQAINSSEGFQQFPILSYEDLLIMSLGPYQVTQARSYYGEHLKENGTFFIEVYEDFEVDYNLNQYNLVVCDPWLTRAKILSRHQSNRIYFVYLAK
;
A
#
# COMPACT_ATOMS: atom_id res chain seq x y z
N PHE A 1 -16.60 -1.81 31.09
CA PHE A 1 -15.79 -1.11 32.11
C PHE A 1 -14.34 -1.19 31.70
N LEU A 2 -13.77 -0.12 31.14
CA LEU A 2 -12.35 -0.08 30.75
C LEU A 2 -11.56 0.50 31.93
N SER A 3 -10.64 -0.29 32.47
CA SER A 3 -9.69 0.12 33.52
C SER A 3 -8.41 0.65 32.89
N PHE A 4 -8.03 1.88 33.25
CA PHE A 4 -6.77 2.49 32.83
C PHE A 4 -5.65 2.17 33.84
N PRO A 5 -4.42 1.81 33.41
CA PRO A 5 -3.32 1.53 34.32
C PRO A 5 -2.77 2.80 34.98
N ALA A 6 -2.47 2.69 36.27
CA ALA A 6 -2.35 3.80 37.23
C ALA A 6 -1.09 4.68 37.16
N ASN A 7 -0.23 4.56 36.15
CA ASN A 7 1.15 5.10 36.23
C ASN A 7 1.55 6.16 35.19
N TYR A 8 0.61 6.82 34.54
CA TYR A 8 0.89 8.09 33.85
C TYR A 8 0.25 9.23 34.63
N ALA A 9 1.06 10.11 35.19
CA ALA A 9 0.58 11.36 35.78
C ALA A 9 0.00 12.24 34.66
N ILE A 10 -1.31 12.13 34.45
CA ILE A 10 -2.07 13.02 33.58
C ILE A 10 -2.10 14.39 34.26
N PRO A 11 -1.81 15.50 33.55
CA PRO A 11 -1.96 16.84 34.12
C PRO A 11 -3.34 16.99 34.75
N ASN A 12 -3.44 17.71 35.87
CA ASN A 12 -4.69 17.91 36.61
C ASN A 12 -5.77 18.50 35.68
N MET A 13 -6.58 17.63 35.07
CA MET A 13 -7.71 18.00 34.21
C MET A 13 -8.99 17.75 35.02
N PRO A 14 -9.42 18.72 35.84
CA PRO A 14 -10.49 18.54 36.85
C PRO A 14 -11.83 18.10 36.27
N HIS A 15 -12.02 18.20 34.95
CA HIS A 15 -13.26 17.86 34.26
C HIS A 15 -13.13 16.70 33.27
N LEU A 16 -11.96 16.07 33.11
CA LEU A 16 -11.74 15.02 32.11
C LEU A 16 -12.75 13.86 32.26
N LYS A 17 -13.07 13.49 33.49
CA LYS A 17 -14.07 12.45 33.78
C LYS A 17 -15.48 12.87 33.36
N GLU A 18 -15.85 14.13 33.58
CA GLU A 18 -17.14 14.70 33.21
C GLU A 18 -17.24 14.79 31.67
N GLU A 19 -16.19 15.30 31.03
CA GLU A 19 -16.07 15.46 29.58
C GLU A 19 -16.15 14.11 28.86
N VAL A 20 -15.45 13.08 29.35
CA VAL A 20 -15.55 11.72 28.80
C VAL A 20 -16.97 11.16 28.97
N ARG A 21 -17.63 11.39 30.12
CA ARG A 21 -19.03 10.96 30.33
C ARG A 21 -19.98 11.67 29.37
N ILE A 22 -19.81 12.96 29.16
CA ILE A 22 -20.61 13.75 28.22
C ILE A 22 -20.36 13.25 26.79
N ALA A 23 -19.10 13.07 26.38
CA ALA A 23 -18.74 12.54 25.08
C ALA A 23 -19.35 11.14 24.85
N CYS A 24 -19.25 10.24 25.82
CA CYS A 24 -19.88 8.92 25.74
C CYS A 24 -21.40 9.02 25.66
N ALA A 25 -22.05 9.90 26.43
CA ALA A 25 -23.50 10.11 26.37
C ALA A 25 -23.94 10.64 24.99
N LEU A 26 -23.17 11.58 24.42
CA LEU A 26 -23.41 12.10 23.08
C LEU A 26 -23.20 11.04 22.00
N ILE A 27 -22.14 10.24 22.08
CA ILE A 27 -21.89 9.12 21.15
C ILE A 27 -23.01 8.07 21.27
N ASN A 28 -23.48 7.78 22.48
CA ASN A 28 -24.56 6.80 22.66
C ASN A 28 -25.91 7.32 22.17
N ALA A 29 -26.19 8.62 22.34
CA ALA A 29 -27.45 9.23 21.93
C ALA A 29 -27.50 9.56 20.42
N PHE A 30 -26.37 9.97 19.84
CA PHE A 30 -26.31 10.55 18.48
C PHE A 30 -25.27 9.90 17.57
N GLY A 31 -24.35 9.10 18.12
CA GLY A 31 -23.34 8.42 17.33
C GLY A 31 -23.99 7.41 16.39
N LYS A 32 -23.56 7.44 15.12
CA LYS A 32 -23.93 6.39 14.17
C LYS A 32 -23.31 5.08 14.65
N ARG A 33 -24.11 4.01 14.66
CA ARG A 33 -23.58 2.67 14.90
C ARG A 33 -22.55 2.36 13.82
N VAL A 34 -21.41 1.80 14.23
CA VAL A 34 -20.45 1.25 13.29
C VAL A 34 -21.14 0.11 12.57
N THR A 35 -21.42 0.33 11.29
CA THR A 35 -21.91 -0.71 10.38
C THR A 35 -20.76 -1.11 9.49
N ASP A 36 -20.78 -2.36 9.08
CA ASP A 36 -19.80 -2.84 8.11
C ASP A 36 -19.89 -2.03 6.81
N TYR A 37 -18.72 -1.82 6.22
CA TYR A 37 -18.64 -1.21 4.90
C TYR A 37 -19.26 -2.19 3.87
N PRO A 38 -20.01 -1.71 2.86
CA PRO A 38 -20.69 -2.60 1.91
C PRO A 38 -19.78 -3.65 1.25
N LEU A 39 -18.52 -3.29 0.97
CA LEU A 39 -17.54 -4.17 0.33
C LEU A 39 -16.74 -5.05 1.31
N VAL A 40 -17.08 -5.10 2.61
CA VAL A 40 -16.27 -5.81 3.61
C VAL A 40 -16.10 -7.30 3.28
N ASN A 41 -17.15 -7.94 2.77
CA ASN A 41 -17.13 -9.36 2.45
C ASN A 41 -16.27 -9.64 1.21
N GLU A 42 -16.30 -8.75 0.22
CA GLU A 42 -15.45 -8.84 -0.97
C GLU A 42 -13.98 -8.69 -0.60
N ILE A 43 -13.65 -7.71 0.24
CA ILE A 43 -12.30 -7.50 0.77
C ILE A 43 -11.82 -8.73 1.56
N ILE A 44 -12.67 -9.29 2.42
CA ILE A 44 -12.34 -10.49 3.21
C ILE A 44 -12.09 -11.69 2.30
N ASN A 45 -12.94 -11.92 1.30
CA ASN A 45 -12.77 -13.01 0.35
C ASN A 45 -11.45 -12.86 -0.42
N ASP A 46 -11.12 -11.65 -0.85
CA ASP A 46 -9.85 -11.34 -1.53
C ASP A 46 -8.64 -11.63 -0.64
N ILE A 47 -8.74 -11.30 0.66
CA ILE A 47 -7.69 -11.63 1.63
C ILE A 47 -7.52 -13.14 1.72
N TYR A 48 -8.61 -13.91 1.86
CA TYR A 48 -8.52 -15.37 1.98
C TYR A 48 -7.96 -16.02 0.71
N LEU A 49 -8.34 -15.55 -0.48
CA LEU A 49 -7.81 -16.05 -1.75
C LEU A 49 -6.31 -15.80 -1.89
N LYS A 50 -5.80 -14.69 -1.33
CA LYS A 50 -4.40 -14.27 -1.46
C LYS A 50 -3.52 -14.68 -0.28
N HIS A 51 -4.10 -15.01 0.87
CA HIS A 51 -3.36 -15.26 2.11
C HIS A 51 -2.35 -16.41 1.98
N ASP A 52 -2.77 -17.51 1.37
CA ASP A 52 -1.95 -18.71 1.19
C ASP A 52 -1.34 -18.81 -0.22
N ALA A 53 -1.56 -17.80 -1.07
CA ALA A 53 -1.01 -17.79 -2.41
C ALA A 53 0.51 -17.54 -2.35
N PRO A 54 1.33 -18.41 -2.96
CA PRO A 54 2.77 -18.19 -3.02
C PRO A 54 3.10 -16.93 -3.85
N ASN A 55 4.08 -16.17 -3.40
CA ASN A 55 4.55 -14.98 -4.10
C ASN A 55 5.60 -15.36 -5.15
N TYR A 56 5.14 -15.88 -6.28
CA TYR A 56 6.00 -16.31 -7.39
C TYR A 56 6.89 -15.18 -7.93
N LEU A 57 6.42 -13.93 -7.89
CA LEU A 57 7.22 -12.77 -8.31
C LEU A 57 8.42 -12.56 -7.37
N CYS A 58 8.23 -12.76 -6.06
CA CYS A 58 9.32 -12.68 -5.08
C CYS A 58 10.39 -13.75 -5.34
N GLU A 59 9.96 -14.99 -5.58
CA GLU A 59 10.88 -16.10 -5.91
C GLU A 59 11.69 -15.78 -7.17
N PHE A 60 11.02 -15.31 -8.22
CA PHE A 60 11.65 -14.87 -9.47
C PHE A 60 12.69 -13.76 -9.25
N VAL A 61 12.35 -12.72 -8.48
CA VAL A 61 13.24 -11.59 -8.17
C VAL A 61 14.50 -12.07 -7.44
N ILE A 62 14.35 -12.97 -6.48
CA ILE A 62 15.45 -13.54 -5.69
C ILE A 62 16.36 -14.39 -6.59
N GLN A 63 15.77 -15.32 -7.34
CA GLN A 63 16.53 -16.25 -8.20
C GLN A 63 17.35 -15.52 -9.27
N ASN A 64 16.83 -14.41 -9.81
CA ASN A 64 17.48 -13.66 -10.88
C ASN A 64 18.33 -12.47 -10.37
N ASN A 65 18.43 -12.30 -9.04
CA ASN A 65 19.19 -11.23 -8.38
C ASN A 65 18.80 -9.82 -8.88
N LEU A 66 17.51 -9.58 -9.12
CA LEU A 66 17.04 -8.35 -9.78
C LEU A 66 17.27 -7.08 -8.96
N ASN A 67 17.48 -7.19 -7.65
CA ASN A 67 17.85 -6.06 -6.80
C ASN A 67 19.23 -5.47 -7.18
N GLN A 68 20.13 -6.31 -7.73
CA GLN A 68 21.50 -5.91 -8.09
C GLN A 68 21.61 -5.40 -9.53
N ARG A 69 20.68 -5.79 -10.40
CA ARG A 69 20.64 -5.35 -11.81
C ARG A 69 20.09 -3.92 -11.88
N ARG A 70 20.99 -2.94 -12.00
CA ARG A 70 20.60 -1.52 -12.13
C ARG A 70 20.44 -1.08 -13.58
N ALA A 71 21.33 -1.52 -14.47
CA ALA A 71 21.37 -1.09 -15.86
C ALA A 71 20.13 -1.47 -16.68
N ALA A 72 19.45 -2.54 -16.31
CA ALA A 72 18.24 -3.00 -16.99
C ALA A 72 16.97 -2.23 -16.61
N PHE A 73 17.03 -1.36 -15.60
CA PHE A 73 15.87 -0.64 -15.09
C PHE A 73 15.99 0.86 -15.41
N GLN A 74 15.03 1.39 -16.16
CA GLN A 74 14.97 2.79 -16.55
C GLN A 74 13.88 3.53 -15.78
N ALA A 75 14.17 4.76 -15.33
CA ALA A 75 13.21 5.55 -14.57
C ALA A 75 12.06 6.03 -15.47
N ILE A 76 10.81 5.89 -15.00
CA ILE A 76 9.64 6.43 -15.71
C ILE A 76 9.60 7.95 -15.51
N ASN A 77 9.44 8.70 -16.60
CA ASN A 77 9.18 10.12 -16.53
C ASN A 77 7.71 10.36 -16.09
N SER A 78 7.53 11.17 -15.04
CA SER A 78 6.22 11.54 -14.49
C SER A 78 5.41 12.50 -15.37
N SER A 79 5.83 12.77 -16.62
CA SER A 79 5.09 13.62 -17.56
C SER A 79 4.41 12.84 -18.70
N GLU A 80 4.69 11.54 -18.85
CA GLU A 80 4.26 10.74 -20.01
C GLU A 80 3.67 9.38 -19.55
N GLY A 81 2.82 8.76 -20.38
CA GLY A 81 2.30 7.39 -20.14
C GLY A 81 1.02 7.26 -19.31
N PHE A 82 0.57 8.32 -18.60
CA PHE A 82 -0.69 8.26 -17.82
C PHE A 82 -1.95 8.04 -18.68
N GLN A 83 -1.89 8.39 -19.96
CA GLN A 83 -3.01 8.27 -20.90
C GLN A 83 -3.45 6.82 -21.10
N GLN A 84 -2.56 5.85 -20.85
CA GLN A 84 -2.81 4.42 -20.95
C GLN A 84 -3.10 3.78 -19.58
N PHE A 85 -3.05 4.56 -18.49
CA PHE A 85 -3.28 4.03 -17.15
C PHE A 85 -4.77 3.70 -16.97
N PRO A 86 -5.10 2.53 -16.38
CA PRO A 86 -6.49 2.14 -16.20
C PRO A 86 -7.23 3.14 -15.31
N ILE A 87 -8.43 3.52 -15.75
CA ILE A 87 -9.35 4.33 -14.94
C ILE A 87 -10.07 3.37 -14.00
N LEU A 88 -9.72 3.44 -12.72
CA LEU A 88 -10.35 2.64 -11.66
C LEU A 88 -11.41 3.47 -10.93
N SER A 89 -12.52 2.85 -10.57
CA SER A 89 -13.50 3.45 -9.68
C SER A 89 -12.93 3.53 -8.25
N TYR A 90 -13.55 4.35 -7.40
CA TYR A 90 -13.15 4.41 -5.99
C TYR A 90 -13.35 3.05 -5.29
N GLU A 91 -14.40 2.31 -5.65
CA GLU A 91 -14.68 0.97 -5.11
C GLU A 91 -13.59 -0.03 -5.52
N ASP A 92 -13.12 0.02 -6.77
CA ASP A 92 -11.98 -0.80 -7.22
C ASP A 92 -10.72 -0.50 -6.41
N LEU A 93 -10.46 0.78 -6.13
CA LEU A 93 -9.34 1.19 -5.30
C LEU A 93 -9.47 0.69 -3.86
N LEU A 94 -10.69 0.67 -3.30
CA LEU A 94 -10.94 0.13 -1.96
C LEU A 94 -10.71 -1.38 -1.90
N ILE A 95 -11.18 -2.12 -2.89
CA ILE A 95 -10.96 -3.57 -2.97
C ILE A 95 -9.47 -3.86 -3.14
N MET A 96 -8.82 -3.20 -4.09
CA MET A 96 -7.39 -3.38 -4.39
C MET A 96 -6.49 -3.06 -3.18
N SER A 97 -6.88 -2.06 -2.38
CA SER A 97 -6.10 -1.61 -1.23
C SER A 97 -6.59 -2.16 0.12
N LEU A 98 -7.54 -3.09 0.09
CA LEU A 98 -8.15 -3.73 1.26
C LEU A 98 -8.75 -2.73 2.26
N GLY A 99 -9.26 -1.59 1.75
CA GLY A 99 -10.04 -0.64 2.51
C GLY A 99 -9.62 0.84 2.35
N PRO A 100 -10.40 1.75 2.94
CA PRO A 100 -10.28 3.19 2.68
C PRO A 100 -9.02 3.83 3.26
N TYR A 101 -8.44 3.23 4.30
CA TYR A 101 -7.25 3.80 4.94
C TYR A 101 -6.10 3.97 3.96
N GLN A 102 -5.81 2.94 3.16
CA GLN A 102 -4.69 2.98 2.21
C GLN A 102 -4.93 4.02 1.10
N VAL A 103 -6.15 4.11 0.57
CA VAL A 103 -6.51 5.11 -0.46
C VAL A 103 -6.36 6.53 0.09
N THR A 104 -6.85 6.79 1.31
CA THR A 104 -6.74 8.13 1.91
C THR A 104 -5.29 8.54 2.18
N GLN A 105 -4.43 7.58 2.53
CA GLN A 105 -3.01 7.84 2.77
C GLN A 105 -2.20 7.95 1.48
N ALA A 106 -2.70 7.44 0.35
CA ALA A 106 -1.96 7.38 -0.91
C ALA A 106 -1.41 8.75 -1.34
N ARG A 107 -2.16 9.84 -1.11
CA ARG A 107 -1.71 11.21 -1.42
C ARG A 107 -0.53 11.67 -0.56
N SER A 108 -0.53 11.35 0.74
CA SER A 108 0.59 11.66 1.63
C SER A 108 1.83 10.85 1.24
N TYR A 109 1.65 9.57 0.94
CA TYR A 109 2.72 8.72 0.40
C TYR A 109 3.27 9.27 -0.91
N TYR A 110 2.39 9.69 -1.82
CA TYR A 110 2.77 10.33 -3.09
C TYR A 110 3.62 11.57 -2.86
N GLY A 111 3.19 12.48 -1.99
CA GLY A 111 3.90 13.73 -1.72
C GLY A 111 5.28 13.54 -1.09
N GLU A 112 5.44 12.54 -0.22
CA GLU A 112 6.72 12.21 0.40
C GLU A 112 7.73 11.57 -0.57
N HIS A 113 7.25 10.88 -1.60
CA HIS A 113 8.07 10.14 -2.54
C HIS A 113 8.31 10.90 -3.86
N LEU A 114 7.75 12.10 -3.98
CA LEU A 114 8.05 13.03 -5.05
C LEU A 114 9.38 13.74 -4.71
N LYS A 115 10.40 13.60 -5.54
CA LYS A 115 11.61 14.43 -5.41
C LYS A 115 11.31 15.90 -5.70
N GLU A 116 12.22 16.79 -5.30
CA GLU A 116 12.20 18.22 -5.65
C GLU A 116 12.12 18.47 -7.16
N ASN A 117 12.55 17.53 -8.00
CA ASN A 117 12.45 17.58 -9.46
C ASN A 117 11.21 16.89 -10.04
N GLY A 118 10.24 16.49 -9.20
CA GLY A 118 8.99 15.85 -9.64
C GLY A 118 9.10 14.36 -10.00
N THR A 119 10.28 13.75 -9.95
CA THR A 119 10.46 12.36 -10.39
C THR A 119 10.16 11.33 -9.29
N PHE A 120 9.39 10.30 -9.65
CA PHE A 120 9.25 9.06 -8.88
C PHE A 120 10.49 8.17 -9.10
N PHE A 121 10.93 7.42 -8.08
CA PHE A 121 11.84 6.29 -8.31
C PHE A 121 11.05 5.02 -8.67
N ILE A 122 10.18 5.13 -9.67
CA ILE A 122 9.58 3.98 -10.34
C ILE A 122 10.43 3.72 -11.57
N GLU A 123 10.93 2.49 -11.69
CA GLU A 123 11.79 2.06 -12.77
C GLU A 123 11.13 0.89 -13.49
N VAL A 124 11.19 0.85 -14.81
CA VAL A 124 10.67 -0.25 -15.65
C VAL A 124 11.85 -1.03 -16.21
N TYR A 125 11.70 -2.35 -16.23
CA TYR A 125 12.60 -3.24 -16.94
C TYR A 125 12.17 -3.30 -18.41
N GLU A 126 12.94 -2.67 -19.30
CA GLU A 126 12.73 -2.80 -20.75
C GLU A 126 13.24 -4.18 -21.22
N ASP A 127 12.56 -4.79 -22.20
CA ASP A 127 12.88 -6.12 -22.76
C ASP A 127 12.66 -7.32 -21.80
N PHE A 128 11.74 -7.19 -20.85
CA PHE A 128 11.41 -8.23 -19.87
C PHE A 128 11.01 -9.59 -20.50
N GLU A 129 10.32 -9.58 -21.65
CA GLU A 129 9.95 -10.79 -22.40
C GLU A 129 11.13 -11.48 -23.09
N VAL A 130 12.17 -10.73 -23.44
CA VAL A 130 13.33 -11.26 -24.19
C VAL A 130 14.25 -12.01 -23.23
N ASP A 131 14.40 -11.50 -22.01
CA ASP A 131 15.33 -12.03 -21.02
C ASP A 131 14.75 -13.21 -20.22
N TYR A 132 13.43 -13.31 -20.06
CA TYR A 132 12.82 -14.30 -19.16
C TYR A 132 11.55 -14.96 -19.74
N ASN A 133 11.54 -16.29 -19.77
CA ASN A 133 10.31 -17.06 -19.94
C ASN A 133 9.52 -17.11 -18.63
N LEU A 134 8.52 -16.25 -18.46
CA LEU A 134 7.77 -16.10 -17.21
C LEU A 134 6.89 -17.30 -16.86
N ASN A 135 6.47 -18.08 -17.86
CA ASN A 135 5.66 -19.28 -17.64
C ASN A 135 6.38 -20.32 -16.77
N GLN A 136 7.72 -20.36 -16.80
CA GLN A 136 8.50 -21.28 -15.95
C GLN A 136 8.38 -20.95 -14.45
N TYR A 137 7.93 -19.74 -14.12
CA TYR A 137 7.72 -19.25 -12.76
C TYR A 137 6.24 -19.16 -12.39
N ASN A 138 5.34 -19.80 -13.16
CA ASN A 138 3.88 -19.70 -12.98
C ASN A 138 3.33 -18.26 -13.04
N LEU A 139 4.02 -17.38 -13.75
CA LEU A 139 3.57 -16.01 -14.01
C LEU A 139 2.90 -15.96 -15.39
N VAL A 140 1.57 -15.88 -15.42
CA VAL A 140 0.79 -15.71 -16.65
C VAL A 140 0.52 -14.22 -16.85
N VAL A 141 1.06 -13.67 -17.93
CA VAL A 141 1.07 -12.23 -18.19
C VAL A 141 0.72 -11.97 -19.65
N CYS A 142 -0.17 -11.01 -19.89
CA CYS A 142 -0.46 -10.48 -21.22
C CYS A 142 0.25 -9.11 -21.34
N ASP A 143 1.31 -9.04 -22.15
CA ASP A 143 2.21 -7.86 -22.28
C ASP A 143 3.04 -7.59 -21.03
N PRO A 144 4.09 -8.39 -20.75
CA PRO A 144 4.88 -8.36 -19.54
C PRO A 144 5.79 -7.16 -19.44
N TRP A 145 5.52 -6.35 -18.42
CA TRP A 145 6.44 -5.32 -17.95
C TRP A 145 6.69 -5.52 -16.47
N LEU A 146 7.96 -5.44 -16.07
CA LEU A 146 8.37 -5.50 -14.68
C LEU A 146 8.70 -4.10 -14.20
N THR A 147 7.95 -3.64 -13.23
CA THR A 147 8.19 -2.38 -12.54
C THR A 147 8.85 -2.61 -11.19
N ARG A 148 9.81 -1.75 -10.86
CA ARG A 148 10.48 -1.70 -9.57
C ARG A 148 10.36 -0.31 -8.98
N ALA A 149 9.87 -0.22 -7.75
CA ALA A 149 9.89 0.99 -6.95
C ALA A 149 10.91 0.87 -5.81
N LYS A 150 11.55 1.99 -5.47
CA LYS A 150 12.45 2.10 -4.31
C LYS A 150 11.76 2.90 -3.21
N ILE A 151 11.51 2.27 -2.08
CA ILE A 151 10.82 2.89 -0.92
C ILE A 151 11.81 3.05 0.22
N LEU A 152 11.99 4.28 0.73
CA LEU A 152 12.81 4.52 1.90
C LEU A 152 12.06 4.13 3.18
N SER A 153 12.73 3.45 4.10
CA SER A 153 12.14 3.10 5.39
C SER A 153 11.93 4.33 6.26
N ARG A 154 10.72 4.43 6.84
CA ARG A 154 10.39 5.43 7.87
C ARG A 154 10.91 5.09 9.26
N HIS A 155 11.24 3.82 9.50
CA HIS A 155 11.62 3.32 10.84
C HIS A 155 13.13 3.05 10.96
N GLN A 156 13.84 2.95 9.84
CA GLN A 156 15.28 2.69 9.81
C GLN A 156 15.94 3.65 8.82
N SER A 157 16.82 4.51 9.33
CA SER A 157 17.58 5.43 8.50
C SER A 157 18.36 4.68 7.41
N ASN A 158 18.35 5.21 6.19
CA ASN A 158 19.06 4.69 5.01
C ASN A 158 18.68 3.27 4.53
N ARG A 159 17.60 2.66 5.04
CA ARG A 159 17.13 1.37 4.52
C ARG A 159 16.17 1.57 3.35
N ILE A 160 16.48 0.98 2.20
CA ILE A 160 15.62 1.00 1.01
C ILE A 160 14.99 -0.38 0.81
N TYR A 161 13.69 -0.39 0.60
CA TYR A 161 12.94 -1.57 0.17
C TYR A 161 12.70 -1.50 -1.34
N PHE A 162 12.91 -2.63 -2.01
CA PHE A 162 12.51 -2.80 -3.40
C PHE A 162 11.12 -3.42 -3.44
N VAL A 163 10.22 -2.77 -4.15
CA VAL A 163 8.88 -3.31 -4.42
C VAL A 163 8.80 -3.58 -5.91
N TYR A 164 8.33 -4.79 -6.25
CA TYR A 164 8.17 -5.22 -7.62
C TYR A 164 6.70 -5.39 -7.95
N LEU A 165 6.33 -4.96 -9.15
CA LEU A 165 5.02 -5.18 -9.75
C LEU A 165 5.25 -5.73 -11.15
N ALA A 166 4.77 -6.94 -11.39
CA ALA A 166 4.68 -7.52 -12.71
C ALA A 166 3.20 -7.58 -13.08
N LYS A 167 2.87 -7.11 -14.28
CA LYS A 167 1.52 -7.25 -14.83
C LYS A 167 1.61 -7.86 -16.20
#